data_AF-E9PQW2-F1
#
_entry.id   AF-E9PQW2-F1
#
_cell.length_a   1.000
_cell.length_b   1.000
_cell.length_c   1.000
_cell.angle_alpha   90.00
_cell.angle_beta   90.00
_cell.angle_gamma   90.00
#
_symmetry.space_group_name_H-M   'P 1'
#
loop_
_entity.id
_entity.type
_entity.pdbx_description
1 polymer ?
#
loop_
_entity_poly.entity_id
_entity_poly.type
_entity_poly.pdbx_seq_one_letter_code
_entity_poly.pdbx_strand_id
1 'polypeptide(L)'
;MNERRSARSTRLQLGDAPASAPPRKHPPRTRPRVGAHEDPSLLLTITVTGVTVLVLVLKSMNSRRREPITLQDPEAKYPLPLIEKEKISHNTRRFRFGLPSPDHVLGLPVGNYVQLLAKIDNELVVRAYTPVSSDDDRGFVDLIIKIYFKNVHPQYPEGGKMTQYLENMKIGETIFFRGPRGRLFYHGP
;
A
#
# COMPACT_ATOMS: atom_id res chain seq x y z
N MET A 1 97.52 -18.97 46.15
CA MET A 1 98.63 -19.82 46.65
C MET A 1 98.20 -20.38 47.99
N ASN A 2 98.42 -21.68 48.22
CA ASN A 2 98.00 -22.54 49.36
C ASN A 2 96.52 -23.00 49.32
N GLU A 3 96.21 -24.26 49.00
CA GLU A 3 96.51 -25.55 49.68
C GLU A 3 96.12 -25.53 51.16
N ARG A 4 95.52 -26.55 51.78
CA ARG A 4 94.80 -27.78 51.42
C ARG A 4 94.21 -28.26 52.76
N ARG A 5 92.99 -28.83 52.70
CA ARG A 5 92.49 -30.00 53.47
C ARG A 5 92.50 -29.98 55.01
N SER A 6 91.33 -30.22 55.60
CA SER A 6 91.08 -31.31 56.56
C SER A 6 89.56 -31.47 56.75
N ALA A 7 88.88 -32.37 56.02
CA ALA A 7 88.67 -33.78 56.34
C ALA A 7 87.90 -34.02 57.66
N ARG A 8 86.59 -34.28 57.56
CA ARG A 8 85.94 -35.28 58.41
C ARG A 8 84.95 -36.11 57.59
N SER A 9 85.37 -37.34 57.39
CA SER A 9 84.66 -38.45 56.78
C SER A 9 84.04 -39.26 57.90
N THR A 10 82.71 -39.40 57.91
CA THR A 10 82.09 -40.65 58.38
C THR A 10 80.87 -40.93 57.52
N ARG A 11 80.78 -42.21 57.17
CA ARG A 11 80.17 -42.79 55.99
C ARG A 11 78.89 -43.54 56.40
N LEU A 12 77.85 -43.39 55.57
CA LEU A 12 76.77 -44.33 55.24
C LEU A 12 76.04 -45.10 56.37
N GLN A 13 74.71 -44.94 56.39
CA GLN A 13 73.84 -46.12 56.27
C GLN A 13 72.83 -45.91 55.15
N LEU A 14 72.86 -46.88 54.24
CA LEU A 14 72.06 -47.06 53.04
C LEU A 14 70.78 -47.80 53.45
N GLY A 15 69.62 -47.22 53.16
CA GLY A 15 68.33 -47.88 53.26
C GLY A 15 67.71 -47.93 51.86
N ASP A 16 67.64 -49.13 51.32
CA ASP A 16 67.17 -49.44 49.98
C ASP A 16 65.73 -49.01 49.72
N ALA A 17 65.49 -48.52 48.50
CA ALA A 17 64.17 -48.26 47.94
C ALA A 17 63.51 -49.57 47.47
N PRO A 18 62.18 -49.74 47.62
CA PRO A 18 61.44 -50.63 46.75
C PRO A 18 60.78 -49.87 45.59
N ALA A 19 61.07 -50.42 44.41
CA ALA A 19 60.54 -50.19 43.07
C ALA A 19 59.22 -49.41 42.90
N SER A 20 59.27 -48.45 41.99
CA SER A 20 58.13 -47.74 41.41
C SER A 20 57.18 -48.69 40.66
N ALA A 21 55.89 -48.59 40.97
CA ALA A 21 54.83 -49.25 40.22
C ALA A 21 54.66 -48.61 38.83
N PRO A 22 54.39 -49.40 37.77
CA PRO A 22 54.20 -48.86 36.42
C PRO A 22 52.89 -48.06 36.31
N PRO A 23 52.83 -47.00 35.47
CA PRO A 23 51.66 -46.15 35.37
C PRO A 23 50.49 -46.88 34.70
N ARG A 24 49.29 -46.81 35.32
CA ARG A 24 48.03 -47.25 34.71
C ARG A 24 47.76 -46.42 33.44
N LYS A 25 47.65 -47.08 32.28
CA LYS A 25 47.20 -46.46 31.03
C LYS A 25 45.70 -46.14 31.14
N HIS A 26 45.35 -44.86 31.17
CA HIS A 26 43.97 -44.40 30.99
C HIS A 26 43.56 -44.53 29.52
N PRO A 27 42.32 -44.98 29.21
CA PRO A 27 41.82 -45.00 27.84
C PRO A 27 41.68 -43.58 27.29
N PRO A 28 41.78 -43.38 25.96
CA PRO A 28 41.74 -42.04 25.37
C PRO A 28 40.36 -41.41 25.57
N ARG A 29 40.33 -40.17 26.09
CA ARG A 29 39.13 -39.33 26.08
C ARG A 29 38.78 -39.00 24.64
N THR A 30 37.76 -39.66 24.10
CA THR A 30 37.08 -39.23 22.88
C THR A 30 36.47 -37.84 23.11
N ARG A 31 37.00 -36.82 22.43
CA ARG A 31 36.33 -35.52 22.36
C ARG A 31 35.00 -35.72 21.61
N PRO A 32 33.87 -35.21 22.09
CA PRO A 32 32.66 -35.24 21.29
C PRO A 32 32.90 -34.41 20.02
N ARG A 33 32.70 -35.05 18.87
CA ARG A 33 32.58 -34.37 17.58
C ARG A 33 31.33 -33.49 17.71
N VAL A 34 31.50 -32.17 17.68
CA VAL A 34 30.37 -31.26 17.51
C VAL A 34 29.84 -31.50 16.10
N GLY A 35 28.88 -32.40 15.98
CA GLY A 35 28.09 -32.52 14.76
C GLY A 35 27.32 -31.22 14.60
N ALA A 36 27.54 -30.51 13.49
CA ALA A 36 26.62 -29.48 13.06
C ALA A 36 25.28 -30.17 12.80
N HIS A 37 24.43 -30.19 13.82
CA HIS A 37 23.07 -30.67 13.70
C HIS A 37 22.33 -29.57 12.94
N GLU A 38 22.12 -29.77 11.65
CA GLU A 38 21.22 -28.94 10.85
C GLU A 38 19.81 -29.13 11.42
N ASP A 39 19.45 -28.27 12.38
CA ASP A 39 18.15 -28.31 13.05
C ASP A 39 17.04 -28.01 12.04
N PRO A 40 16.16 -28.97 11.71
CA PRO A 40 15.09 -28.75 10.73
C PRO A 40 14.14 -27.62 11.16
N SER A 41 14.03 -27.39 12.47
CA SER A 41 13.28 -26.27 13.08
C SER A 41 13.92 -24.90 12.80
N LEU A 42 15.25 -24.82 12.71
CA LEU A 42 15.97 -23.60 12.37
C LEU A 42 15.72 -23.21 10.91
N LEU A 43 15.75 -24.19 10.00
CA LEU A 43 15.43 -23.96 8.58
C LEU A 43 13.98 -23.51 8.39
N LEU A 44 13.03 -24.10 9.12
CA LEU A 44 11.63 -23.70 9.08
C LEU A 44 11.43 -22.27 9.62
N THR A 45 12.12 -21.87 10.67
CA THR A 45 12.01 -20.51 11.21
C THR A 45 12.61 -19.45 10.27
N ILE A 46 13.76 -19.73 9.64
CA ILE A 46 14.38 -18.83 8.65
C ILE A 46 13.49 -18.67 7.42
N THR A 47 12.89 -19.75 6.92
CA THR A 47 11.99 -19.68 5.76
C THR A 47 10.72 -18.90 6.07
N VAL A 48 10.06 -19.17 7.21
CA VAL A 48 8.85 -18.43 7.62
C VAL A 48 9.15 -16.94 7.84
N THR A 49 10.24 -16.60 8.51
CA THR A 49 10.63 -15.19 8.70
C THR A 49 10.98 -14.53 7.37
N GLY A 50 11.72 -15.20 6.49
CA GLY A 50 12.04 -14.70 5.15
C GLY A 50 10.80 -14.43 4.30
N VAL A 51 9.85 -15.37 4.26
CA VAL A 51 8.57 -15.20 3.56
C VAL A 51 7.75 -14.06 4.16
N THR A 52 7.70 -13.97 5.50
CA THR A 52 6.95 -12.90 6.18
C THR A 52 7.53 -11.53 5.87
N VAL A 53 8.86 -11.38 5.93
CA VAL A 53 9.55 -10.13 5.57
C VAL A 53 9.31 -9.79 4.10
N LEU A 54 9.39 -10.78 3.20
CA LEU A 54 9.12 -10.57 1.78
C LEU A 54 7.69 -10.07 1.54
N VAL A 55 6.69 -10.70 2.16
CA VAL A 55 5.28 -10.26 2.08
C VAL A 55 5.11 -8.83 2.62
N LEU A 56 5.75 -8.50 3.75
CA LEU A 56 5.71 -7.15 4.32
C LEU A 56 6.40 -6.12 3.43
N VAL A 57 7.51 -6.46 2.79
CA VAL A 57 8.22 -5.59 1.84
C VAL A 57 7.36 -5.37 0.60
N LEU A 58 6.78 -6.43 0.02
CA LEU A 58 5.87 -6.30 -1.14
C LEU A 58 4.64 -5.44 -0.79
N LYS A 59 4.04 -5.64 0.39
CA LYS A 59 2.91 -4.83 0.88
C LYS A 59 3.32 -3.38 1.14
N SER A 60 4.49 -3.14 1.72
CA SER A 60 5.04 -1.80 1.97
C SER A 60 5.35 -1.07 0.67
N MET A 61 5.93 -1.75 -0.32
CA MET A 61 6.20 -1.18 -1.64
C MET A 61 4.90 -0.81 -2.37
N ASN A 62 3.86 -1.62 -2.23
CA ASN A 62 2.54 -1.29 -2.78
C ASN A 62 1.88 -0.09 -2.07
N SER A 63 1.99 -0.01 -0.73
CA SER A 63 1.47 1.12 0.07
C SER A 63 2.18 2.45 -0.17
N ARG A 64 3.36 2.48 -0.80
CA ARG A 64 4.10 3.71 -1.10
C ARG A 64 3.75 4.34 -2.45
N ARG A 65 2.90 3.72 -3.26
CA ARG A 65 2.43 4.33 -4.51
C ARG A 65 1.44 5.44 -4.15
N ARG A 66 1.83 6.70 -4.39
CA ARG A 66 0.90 7.83 -4.36
C ARG A 66 -0.19 7.57 -5.38
N GLU A 67 -1.45 7.71 -4.97
CA GLU A 67 -2.60 7.55 -5.83
C GLU A 67 -2.54 8.61 -6.95
N PRO A 68 -2.64 8.22 -8.22
CA PRO A 68 -2.67 9.18 -9.30
C PRO A 68 -3.98 9.98 -9.25
N ILE A 69 -3.87 11.30 -9.28
CA ILE A 69 -5.00 12.23 -9.17
C ILE A 69 -5.46 12.65 -10.56
N THR A 70 -6.77 12.61 -10.80
CA THR A 70 -7.37 13.03 -12.06
C THR A 70 -7.38 14.55 -12.21
N LEU A 71 -7.93 15.28 -11.23
CA LEU A 71 -8.10 16.74 -11.28
C LEU A 71 -6.84 17.49 -10.83
N GLN A 72 -5.79 17.49 -11.64
CA GLN A 72 -4.49 18.11 -11.30
C GLN A 72 -4.49 19.64 -11.49
N ASP A 73 -5.07 20.11 -12.60
CA ASP A 73 -5.29 21.51 -12.93
C ASP A 73 -6.79 21.86 -12.86
N PRO A 74 -7.21 22.82 -12.00
CA PRO A 74 -8.59 23.30 -11.88
C PRO A 74 -9.24 23.91 -13.13
N GLU A 75 -8.43 24.35 -14.10
CA GLU A 75 -8.91 24.95 -15.36
C GLU A 75 -8.91 23.96 -16.54
N ALA A 76 -8.12 22.88 -16.44
CA ALA A 76 -8.09 21.84 -17.45
C ALA A 76 -9.43 21.07 -17.56
N LYS A 77 -9.68 20.54 -18.75
CA LYS A 77 -10.87 19.74 -19.06
C LYS A 77 -10.48 18.28 -19.20
N TYR A 78 -11.11 17.43 -18.39
CA TYR A 78 -10.85 15.99 -18.36
C TYR A 78 -12.03 15.26 -19.00
N PRO A 79 -11.89 14.67 -20.20
CA PRO A 79 -12.95 13.89 -20.81
C PRO A 79 -13.06 12.54 -20.10
N LEU A 80 -14.15 12.32 -19.36
CA LEU A 80 -14.37 11.07 -18.63
C LEU A 80 -15.52 10.29 -19.28
N PRO A 81 -15.33 9.00 -19.61
CA PRO A 81 -16.37 8.18 -20.23
C PRO A 81 -17.43 7.77 -19.22
N LEU A 82 -18.69 7.80 -19.62
CA LEU A 82 -19.78 7.17 -18.88
C LEU A 82 -19.61 5.66 -18.98
N ILE A 83 -19.33 4.99 -17.87
CA ILE A 83 -19.11 3.53 -17.84
C ILE A 83 -20.33 2.77 -17.30
N GLU A 84 -21.18 3.43 -16.52
CA GLU A 84 -22.39 2.84 -15.97
C GLU A 84 -23.47 3.91 -15.75
N LYS A 85 -24.73 3.56 -15.99
CA LYS A 85 -25.90 4.41 -15.72
C LYS A 85 -26.99 3.59 -15.05
N GLU A 86 -27.26 3.88 -13.79
CA GLU A 86 -28.25 3.17 -12.97
C GLU A 86 -29.51 4.01 -12.79
N LYS A 87 -30.68 3.38 -12.93
CA LYS A 87 -31.98 3.98 -12.65
C LYS A 87 -32.35 3.80 -11.17
N ILE A 88 -32.27 4.87 -10.40
CA ILE A 88 -32.69 4.90 -8.98
C ILE A 88 -34.20 5.10 -8.85
N SER A 89 -34.78 6.02 -9.62
CA SER A 89 -36.21 6.34 -9.56
C SER A 89 -36.78 6.72 -10.93
N HIS A 90 -38.02 7.23 -10.99
CA HIS A 90 -38.59 7.74 -12.23
C HIS A 90 -37.74 8.88 -12.84
N ASN A 91 -37.13 9.73 -12.02
CA ASN A 91 -36.32 10.86 -12.46
C ASN A 91 -34.97 10.99 -11.76
N THR A 92 -34.45 9.94 -11.12
CA THR A 92 -33.11 9.97 -10.53
C THR A 92 -32.24 8.89 -11.16
N ARG A 93 -31.00 9.25 -11.48
CA ARG A 93 -29.97 8.33 -11.97
C ARG A 93 -28.69 8.44 -11.15
N ARG A 94 -27.96 7.34 -11.05
CA ARG A 94 -26.52 7.37 -10.75
C ARG A 94 -25.77 7.25 -12.08
N PHE A 95 -24.88 8.19 -12.34
CA PHE A 95 -23.96 8.16 -13.46
C PHE A 95 -22.56 7.89 -12.94
N ARG A 96 -21.95 6.80 -13.41
CA ARG A 96 -20.57 6.47 -13.09
C ARG A 96 -19.68 6.80 -14.26
N PHE A 97 -18.68 7.64 -14.03
CA PHE A 97 -17.67 7.96 -15.03
C PHE A 97 -16.34 7.30 -14.68
N GLY A 98 -15.68 6.72 -15.68
CA GLY A 98 -14.36 6.11 -15.50
C GLY A 98 -13.28 7.17 -15.35
N LEU A 99 -12.36 6.96 -14.42
CA LEU A 99 -11.13 7.76 -14.30
C LEU A 99 -10.04 7.20 -15.23
N PRO A 100 -8.92 7.91 -15.45
CA PRO A 100 -7.90 7.50 -16.42
C PRO A 100 -7.30 6.11 -16.20
N SER A 101 -7.31 5.59 -14.97
CA SER A 101 -7.00 4.19 -14.67
C SER A 101 -7.77 3.68 -13.45
N PRO A 102 -7.85 2.36 -13.21
CA PRO A 102 -8.46 1.79 -12.01
C PRO A 102 -7.84 2.24 -10.69
N ASP A 103 -6.60 2.74 -10.73
CA ASP A 103 -5.87 3.22 -9.55
C ASP A 103 -6.07 4.73 -9.30
N HIS A 104 -6.67 5.47 -10.25
CA HIS A 104 -6.89 6.90 -10.09
C HIS A 104 -7.95 7.20 -9.03
N VAL A 105 -7.76 8.31 -8.35
CA VAL A 105 -8.81 9.00 -7.58
C VAL A 105 -9.20 10.29 -8.30
N LEU A 106 -10.34 10.86 -7.96
CA LEU A 106 -10.79 12.09 -8.61
C LEU A 106 -9.88 13.26 -8.21
N GLY A 107 -9.51 13.34 -6.93
CA GLY A 107 -8.79 14.46 -6.33
C GLY A 107 -9.69 15.64 -6.01
N LEU A 108 -10.82 15.38 -5.35
CA LEU A 108 -11.80 16.41 -5.00
C LEU A 108 -11.82 16.66 -3.49
N PRO A 109 -11.22 17.75 -2.99
CA PRO A 109 -11.21 18.03 -1.56
C PRO A 109 -12.63 18.23 -1.00
N VAL A 110 -12.90 17.66 0.18
CA VAL A 110 -14.21 17.74 0.83
C VAL A 110 -14.67 19.20 0.97
N GLY A 111 -15.90 19.48 0.53
CA GLY A 111 -16.47 20.84 0.45
C GLY A 111 -16.38 21.48 -0.94
N ASN A 112 -15.69 20.84 -1.89
CA ASN A 112 -15.60 21.28 -3.29
C ASN A 112 -16.54 20.49 -4.21
N TYR A 113 -16.64 20.93 -5.45
CA TYR A 113 -17.46 20.34 -6.51
C TYR A 113 -16.71 20.34 -7.85
N VAL A 114 -17.25 19.61 -8.83
CA VAL A 114 -16.79 19.63 -10.23
C VAL A 114 -17.80 20.35 -11.11
N GLN A 115 -17.34 20.86 -12.24
CA GLN A 115 -18.20 21.34 -13.32
C GLN A 115 -18.21 20.33 -14.46
N LEU A 116 -19.40 20.00 -14.94
CA LEU A 116 -19.59 19.30 -16.20
C LEU A 116 -19.78 20.31 -17.31
N LEU A 117 -19.10 20.08 -18.43
CA LEU A 117 -19.17 20.91 -19.63
C LEU A 117 -19.59 20.05 -20.82
N ALA A 118 -20.63 20.50 -21.53
CA ALA A 118 -21.10 19.87 -22.75
C ALA A 118 -21.53 20.94 -23.76
N LYS A 119 -21.37 20.65 -25.06
CA LYS A 119 -21.95 21.47 -26.13
C LYS A 119 -23.34 20.90 -26.45
N ILE A 120 -24.39 21.64 -26.11
CA ILE A 120 -25.79 21.24 -26.27
C ILE A 120 -26.46 22.31 -27.13
N ASP A 121 -27.03 21.92 -28.28
CA ASP A 121 -27.65 22.84 -29.23
C ASP A 121 -26.74 24.03 -29.62
N ASN A 122 -25.47 23.71 -29.88
CA ASN A 122 -24.39 24.65 -30.18
C ASN A 122 -23.99 25.62 -29.04
N GLU A 123 -24.62 25.56 -27.88
CA GLU A 123 -24.25 26.34 -26.70
C GLU A 123 -23.35 25.53 -25.76
N LEU A 124 -22.36 26.20 -25.16
CA LEU A 124 -21.58 25.61 -24.07
C LEU A 124 -22.39 25.68 -22.77
N VAL A 125 -22.84 24.53 -22.29
CA VAL A 125 -23.55 24.41 -21.01
C VAL A 125 -22.58 23.93 -19.94
N VAL A 126 -22.48 24.70 -18.85
CA VAL A 126 -21.62 24.39 -17.70
C VAL A 126 -22.49 24.27 -16.45
N ARG A 127 -22.38 23.16 -15.71
CA ARG A 127 -23.15 22.93 -14.47
C ARG A 127 -22.28 22.32 -13.38
N ALA A 128 -22.45 22.80 -12.16
CA ALA A 128 -21.77 22.29 -10.98
C ALA A 128 -22.48 21.04 -10.43
N TYR A 129 -21.69 20.03 -10.06
CA TYR A 129 -22.14 18.82 -9.39
C TYR A 129 -21.14 18.43 -8.30
N THR A 130 -21.65 18.01 -7.15
CA THR A 130 -20.85 17.41 -6.08
C THR A 130 -21.00 15.89 -6.20
N PRO A 131 -19.91 15.15 -6.46
CA PRO A 131 -19.92 13.70 -6.45
C PRO A 131 -20.39 13.13 -5.11
N VAL A 132 -20.94 11.92 -5.17
CA VAL A 132 -21.29 11.14 -3.97
C VAL A 132 -20.19 10.16 -3.58
N SER A 133 -19.26 9.86 -4.51
CA SER A 133 -18.02 9.13 -4.25
C SER A 133 -16.95 10.05 -3.64
N SER A 134 -15.97 9.48 -2.94
CA SER A 134 -14.82 10.19 -2.36
C SER A 134 -13.51 9.78 -3.05
N ASP A 135 -12.37 10.32 -2.59
CA ASP A 135 -11.06 9.85 -3.02
C ASP A 135 -10.69 8.46 -2.42
N ASP A 136 -11.56 7.87 -1.57
CA ASP A 136 -11.43 6.46 -1.19
C ASP A 136 -11.91 5.52 -2.31
N ASP A 137 -12.76 6.02 -3.21
CA ASP A 137 -13.26 5.31 -4.38
C ASP A 137 -12.28 5.45 -5.55
N ARG A 138 -11.78 4.32 -6.05
CA ARG A 138 -10.78 4.29 -7.12
C ARG A 138 -11.36 3.90 -8.47
N GLY A 139 -10.84 4.51 -9.52
CA GLY A 139 -11.15 4.19 -10.91
C GLY A 139 -12.45 4.77 -11.45
N PHE A 140 -13.27 5.39 -10.60
CA PHE A 140 -14.53 6.00 -11.02
C PHE A 140 -14.91 7.23 -10.19
N VAL A 141 -15.88 7.99 -10.70
CA VAL A 141 -16.63 9.01 -9.96
C VAL A 141 -18.13 8.80 -10.17
N ASP A 142 -18.91 8.82 -9.09
CA ASP A 142 -20.36 8.68 -9.13
C ASP A 142 -21.06 10.03 -8.90
N LEU A 143 -22.00 10.35 -9.78
CA LEU A 143 -22.91 11.50 -9.64
C LEU A 143 -24.36 11.00 -9.52
N ILE A 144 -25.08 11.43 -8.49
CA ILE A 144 -26.53 11.23 -8.39
C ILE A 144 -27.23 12.48 -8.90
N ILE A 145 -28.00 12.34 -9.98
CA ILE A 145 -28.59 13.48 -10.70
C ILE A 145 -30.08 13.25 -10.90
N LYS A 146 -30.87 14.26 -10.54
CA LYS A 146 -32.28 14.35 -10.87
C LYS A 146 -32.46 14.86 -12.30
N ILE A 147 -33.16 14.09 -13.12
CA ILE A 147 -33.49 14.41 -14.50
C ILE A 147 -34.72 15.32 -14.51
N TYR A 148 -34.55 16.49 -15.12
CA TYR A 148 -35.63 17.45 -15.34
C TYR A 148 -36.15 17.23 -16.76
N PHE A 149 -37.10 16.31 -16.93
CA PHE A 149 -37.67 16.01 -18.24
C PHE A 149 -38.51 17.17 -18.78
N LYS A 150 -38.44 17.37 -20.10
CA LYS A 150 -39.35 18.28 -20.83
C LYS A 150 -40.82 17.88 -20.66
N ASN A 151 -41.70 18.86 -20.79
CA ASN A 151 -43.16 18.71 -20.73
C ASN A 151 -43.69 18.17 -19.39
N VAL A 152 -42.94 18.32 -18.29
CA VAL A 152 -43.38 17.92 -16.93
C VAL A 152 -43.77 19.13 -16.07
N HIS A 153 -42.93 20.17 -16.04
CA HIS A 153 -43.18 21.35 -15.21
C HIS A 153 -43.75 22.50 -16.06
N PRO A 154 -44.93 23.07 -15.74
CA PRO A 154 -45.59 24.09 -16.58
C PRO A 154 -44.74 25.33 -16.86
N GLN A 155 -43.96 25.79 -15.87
CA GLN A 155 -43.10 26.96 -16.02
C GLN A 155 -41.76 26.66 -16.72
N TYR A 156 -41.39 25.38 -16.84
CA TYR A 156 -40.12 24.94 -17.43
C TYR A 156 -40.38 23.84 -18.46
N PRO A 157 -41.10 24.13 -19.55
CA PRO A 157 -41.54 23.13 -20.53
C PRO A 157 -40.36 22.44 -21.22
N GLU A 158 -39.24 23.13 -21.41
CA GLU A 158 -38.03 22.57 -22.04
C GLU A 158 -37.25 21.59 -21.13
N GLY A 159 -37.53 21.57 -19.83
CA GLY A 159 -36.79 20.77 -18.85
C GLY A 159 -35.36 21.27 -18.63
N GLY A 160 -34.48 20.38 -18.14
CA GLY A 160 -33.08 20.69 -17.86
C GLY A 160 -32.16 20.32 -19.02
N LYS A 161 -31.41 21.30 -19.57
CA LYS A 161 -30.44 21.08 -20.66
C LYS A 161 -29.43 19.97 -20.32
N MET A 162 -28.63 20.17 -19.27
CA MET A 162 -27.57 19.24 -18.88
C MET A 162 -28.11 17.88 -18.41
N THR A 163 -29.21 17.87 -17.65
CA THR A 163 -29.71 16.61 -17.07
C THR A 163 -30.37 15.72 -18.13
N GLN A 164 -31.07 16.29 -19.12
CA GLN A 164 -31.57 15.52 -20.26
C GLN A 164 -30.44 15.09 -21.21
N TYR A 165 -29.39 15.91 -21.38
CA TYR A 165 -28.19 15.51 -22.12
C TYR A 165 -27.55 14.26 -21.49
N LEU A 166 -27.32 14.28 -20.17
CA LEU A 166 -26.80 13.13 -19.42
C LEU A 166 -27.72 11.91 -19.51
N GLU A 167 -29.04 12.06 -19.38
CA GLU A 167 -29.98 10.94 -19.52
C GLU A 167 -29.87 10.27 -20.90
N ASN A 168 -29.60 11.05 -21.95
CA ASN A 168 -29.45 10.55 -23.32
C ASN A 168 -28.04 10.03 -23.65
N MET A 169 -27.04 10.28 -22.79
CA MET A 169 -25.69 9.77 -23.01
C MET A 169 -25.68 8.23 -23.00
N LYS A 170 -24.91 7.68 -23.94
CA LYS A 170 -24.66 6.25 -24.07
C LYS A 170 -23.41 5.86 -23.28
N ILE A 171 -23.35 4.60 -22.87
CA ILE A 171 -22.14 4.04 -22.26
C ILE A 171 -20.99 4.16 -23.26
N GLY A 172 -19.82 4.61 -22.80
CA GLY A 172 -18.63 4.90 -23.59
C GLY A 172 -18.51 6.37 -24.04
N GLU A 173 -19.61 7.14 -24.06
CA GLU A 173 -19.53 8.57 -24.40
C GLU A 173 -18.88 9.37 -23.28
N THR A 174 -18.12 10.40 -23.64
CA THR A 174 -17.36 11.22 -22.70
C THR A 174 -18.02 12.57 -22.46
N ILE A 175 -17.93 13.06 -21.23
CA ILE A 175 -18.22 14.46 -20.87
C ILE A 175 -17.01 15.10 -20.21
N PHE A 176 -16.84 16.41 -20.37
CA PHE A 176 -15.73 17.11 -19.75
C PHE A 176 -16.03 17.43 -18.29
N PHE A 177 -15.15 16.97 -17.41
CA PHE A 177 -15.03 17.39 -16.02
C PHE A 177 -14.02 18.53 -15.92
N ARG A 178 -14.31 19.50 -15.04
CA ARG A 178 -13.38 20.56 -14.66
C ARG A 178 -13.50 20.86 -13.17
N GLY A 179 -12.38 20.98 -12.48
CA GLY A 179 -12.33 21.20 -11.04
C GLY A 179 -10.97 20.79 -10.49
N PRO A 180 -10.77 20.84 -9.16
CA PRO A 180 -11.77 21.14 -8.14
C PRO A 180 -12.22 22.62 -8.13
N ARG A 181 -13.46 22.88 -7.70
CA ARG A 181 -14.01 24.24 -7.49
C ARG A 181 -14.66 24.36 -6.12
N GLY A 182 -14.49 25.51 -5.48
CA GLY A 182 -15.05 25.80 -4.18
C GLY A 182 -14.13 26.72 -3.38
N ARG A 183 -14.61 27.13 -2.21
CA ARG A 183 -13.83 27.95 -1.26
C ARG A 183 -13.78 27.33 0.14
N LEU A 184 -14.49 26.22 0.34
CA LEU A 184 -14.59 25.54 1.62
C LEU A 184 -13.73 24.29 1.57
N PHE A 185 -12.83 24.18 2.55
CA PHE A 185 -11.98 23.01 2.75
C PHE A 185 -12.24 22.49 4.15
N TYR A 186 -12.69 21.24 4.24
CA TYR A 186 -12.84 20.56 5.51
C TYR A 186 -11.56 19.78 5.81
N HIS A 187 -10.89 20.12 6.91
CA HIS A 187 -9.63 19.47 7.33
C HIS A 187 -9.83 18.35 8.37
N GLY A 188 -11.08 17.99 8.68
CA GLY A 188 -11.39 17.10 9.79
C GLY A 188 -11.36 17.81 11.16
N PRO A 189 -11.77 17.11 12.23
CA PRO A 189 -11.45 17.48 13.60
C PRO A 189 -9.98 17.20 13.96
#